data_AF-A0A3N0BKL9-F1
#
_entry.id   AF-A0A3N0BKL9-F1
#
_cell.length_a   1.000
_cell.length_b   1.000
_cell.length_c   1.000
_cell.angle_alpha   90.00
_cell.angle_beta   90.00
_cell.angle_gamma   90.00
#
_symmetry.space_group_name_H-M   'P 1'
#
loop_
_entity.id
_entity.type
_entity.pdbx_description
1 polymer ?
#
loop_
_entity_poly.entity_id
_entity_poly.type
_entity_poly.pdbx_seq_one_letter_code
_entity_poly.pdbx_strand_id
1 'polypeptide(L)'
;MAGTQMNLRIEAQIKERGDAALAEAGYTPSQAVRVIWAFAAEHANDPHAIKGLLRQAEAERGLECDERIEAKRRALECGLGLHDRLAAALGPLPPCDQCDPPDRELRGEALFGRWEQRGLA
;
A
#
# COMPACT_ATOMS: atom_id res chain seq x y z
N MET A 1 -20.80 14.27 -39.29
CA MET A 1 -20.20 12.92 -39.16
C MET A 1 -20.97 12.16 -38.11
N ALA A 2 -21.45 10.95 -38.41
CA ALA A 2 -22.17 10.13 -37.43
C ALA A 2 -21.17 9.55 -36.42
N GLY A 3 -21.38 9.81 -35.13
CA GLY A 3 -20.60 9.20 -34.06
C GLY A 3 -21.11 7.79 -33.78
N THR A 4 -20.20 6.82 -33.60
CA THR A 4 -20.54 5.48 -33.11
C THR A 4 -20.18 5.39 -31.63
N GLN A 5 -20.98 4.66 -30.85
CA GLN A 5 -20.69 4.40 -29.44
C GLN A 5 -19.81 3.16 -29.30
N MET A 6 -18.89 3.19 -28.34
CA MET A 6 -18.08 2.06 -27.93
C MET A 6 -18.28 1.82 -26.44
N ASN A 7 -18.76 0.63 -26.08
CA ASN A 7 -19.03 0.24 -24.70
C ASN A 7 -17.99 -0.77 -24.23
N LEU A 8 -17.32 -0.46 -23.11
CA LEU A 8 -16.33 -1.33 -22.46
C LEU A 8 -16.75 -1.52 -20.99
N ARG A 9 -16.50 -2.71 -20.45
CA ARG A 9 -16.57 -2.95 -18.99
C ARG A 9 -15.20 -2.72 -18.38
N ILE A 10 -15.14 -1.86 -17.38
CA ILE A 10 -13.95 -1.54 -16.61
C ILE A 10 -14.32 -1.49 -15.13
N GLU A 11 -13.37 -1.82 -14.26
CA GLU A 11 -13.56 -1.71 -12.82
C GLU A 11 -13.81 -0.25 -12.41
N ALA A 12 -14.79 -0.02 -11.52
CA ALA A 12 -15.21 1.31 -11.11
C ALA A 12 -14.06 2.15 -10.52
N GLN A 13 -13.21 1.54 -9.68
CA GLN A 13 -12.08 2.23 -9.06
C GLN A 13 -11.02 2.65 -10.09
N ILE A 14 -10.78 1.82 -11.11
CA ILE A 14 -9.85 2.15 -12.19
C ILE A 14 -10.41 3.30 -13.02
N LYS A 15 -11.71 3.27 -13.31
CA LYS A 15 -12.39 4.35 -14.03
C LYS A 15 -12.29 5.68 -13.29
N GLU A 16 -12.61 5.69 -12.00
CA GLU A 16 -12.59 6.92 -11.19
C GLU A 16 -11.19 7.54 -11.12
N ARG A 17 -10.16 6.74 -10.80
CA ARG A 17 -8.77 7.23 -10.79
C ARG A 17 -8.31 7.69 -12.17
N GLY A 18 -8.68 6.96 -13.22
CA GLY A 18 -8.35 7.30 -14.59
C GLY A 18 -8.99 8.61 -15.03
N ASP A 19 -10.28 8.82 -14.74
CA ASP A 19 -11.01 10.04 -15.08
C ASP A 19 -10.38 11.26 -14.37
N ALA A 20 -10.00 11.13 -13.10
CA ALA A 20 -9.33 12.19 -12.34
C ALA A 20 -7.96 12.54 -12.93
N ALA A 21 -7.12 11.54 -13.21
CA ALA A 21 -5.78 11.74 -13.79
C ALA A 21 -5.85 12.36 -15.20
N LEU A 22 -6.82 11.94 -16.02
CA LEU A 22 -7.04 12.54 -17.34
C LEU A 22 -7.47 14.00 -17.22
N ALA A 23 -8.37 14.32 -16.29
CA ALA A 23 -8.81 15.69 -16.06
C ALA A 23 -7.66 16.59 -15.59
N GLU A 24 -6.80 16.10 -14.70
CA GLU A 24 -5.56 16.80 -14.28
C GLU A 24 -4.62 17.06 -15.46
N ALA A 25 -4.51 16.09 -16.38
CA ALA A 25 -3.75 16.23 -17.63
C ALA A 25 -4.47 17.09 -18.71
N GLY A 26 -5.66 17.62 -18.44
CA GLY A 26 -6.42 18.48 -19.36
C GLY A 26 -7.21 17.73 -20.44
N TYR A 27 -7.44 16.42 -20.27
CA TYR A 27 -8.18 15.58 -21.20
C TYR A 27 -9.50 15.09 -20.61
N THR A 28 -10.54 15.02 -21.46
CA THR A 28 -11.73 14.23 -21.15
C THR A 28 -11.49 12.74 -21.47
N PRO A 29 -12.18 11.80 -20.80
CA PRO A 29 -12.07 10.38 -21.10
C PRO A 29 -12.31 10.05 -22.58
N SER A 30 -13.32 10.69 -23.19
CA SER A 30 -13.64 10.52 -24.60
C SER A 30 -12.54 11.01 -25.55
N GLN A 31 -11.82 12.08 -25.20
CA GLN A 31 -10.69 12.56 -26.00
C GLN A 31 -9.54 11.56 -25.95
N ALA A 32 -9.17 11.09 -24.75
CA ALA A 32 -8.11 10.11 -24.58
C ALA A 32 -8.38 8.83 -25.38
N VAL A 33 -9.60 8.28 -25.28
CA VAL A 33 -10.00 7.09 -26.04
C VAL A 33 -9.95 7.32 -27.55
N ARG A 34 -10.40 8.49 -28.04
CA ARG A 34 -10.34 8.82 -29.46
C ARG A 34 -8.91 8.90 -29.98
N VAL A 35 -7.97 9.45 -29.20
CA VAL A 35 -6.55 9.51 -29.59
C VAL A 35 -5.98 8.09 -29.75
N ILE A 36 -6.28 7.19 -28.80
CA ILE A 36 -5.84 5.79 -28.88
C ILE A 36 -6.40 5.10 -30.13
N TRP A 37 -7.69 5.31 -30.42
CA TRP A 37 -8.33 4.71 -31.59
C TRP A 37 -7.84 5.32 -32.92
N ALA A 38 -7.56 6.62 -32.94
CA ALA A 38 -6.98 7.29 -34.10
C ALA A 38 -5.58 6.75 -34.40
N PHE A 39 -4.73 6.60 -33.38
CA PHE A 39 -3.41 5.97 -33.52
C PHE A 39 -3.52 4.56 -34.10
N ALA A 40 -4.41 3.72 -33.56
CA ALA A 40 -4.61 2.37 -34.08
C ALA A 40 -5.08 2.35 -35.54
N ALA A 41 -5.93 3.31 -35.94
CA ALA A 41 -6.39 3.44 -37.32
C ALA A 41 -5.29 3.91 -38.28
N GLU A 42 -4.48 4.89 -37.86
CA GLU A 42 -3.33 5.40 -38.63
C GLU A 42 -2.27 4.31 -38.85
N HIS A 43 -2.07 3.44 -37.85
CA HIS A 43 -1.12 2.33 -37.87
C HIS A 43 -1.77 0.98 -38.20
N ALA A 44 -2.93 0.95 -38.86
CA ALA A 44 -3.67 -0.29 -39.12
C ALA A 44 -2.86 -1.36 -39.90
N ASN A 45 -1.89 -0.93 -40.71
CA ASN A 45 -1.01 -1.80 -41.48
C ASN A 45 0.32 -2.12 -40.78
N ASP A 46 0.51 -1.61 -39.56
CA ASP A 46 1.69 -1.87 -38.73
C ASP A 46 1.29 -2.41 -37.34
N PRO A 47 1.06 -3.73 -37.23
CA PRO A 47 0.74 -4.36 -35.95
C PRO A 47 1.88 -4.25 -34.92
N HIS A 48 3.12 -3.99 -35.33
CA HIS A 48 4.24 -3.85 -34.40
C HIS A 48 4.19 -2.52 -33.65
N ALA A 49 3.85 -1.42 -34.33
CA ALA A 49 3.63 -0.12 -33.69
C ALA A 49 2.51 -0.18 -32.64
N ILE A 50 1.37 -0.81 -32.98
CA ILE A 50 0.24 -0.97 -32.05
C ILE A 50 0.65 -1.80 -30.82
N LYS A 51 1.33 -2.94 -31.04
CA LYS A 51 1.84 -3.78 -29.95
C LYS A 51 2.87 -3.04 -29.08
N GLY A 52 3.71 -2.20 -29.69
CA GLY A 52 4.70 -1.40 -28.99
C GLY A 52 4.05 -0.45 -27.97
N LEU A 53 3.07 0.33 -28.43
CA LEU A 53 2.32 1.25 -27.57
C LEU A 53 1.66 0.53 -26.38
N LEU A 54 0.95 -0.57 -26.66
CA LEU A 54 0.24 -1.32 -25.62
C LEU A 54 1.20 -1.96 -24.61
N ARG A 55 2.30 -2.55 -25.07
CA ARG A 55 3.31 -3.15 -24.19
C ARG A 55 4.01 -2.12 -23.34
N GLN A 56 4.29 -0.93 -23.86
CA GLN A 56 4.89 0.14 -23.07
C GLN A 56 3.97 0.53 -21.92
N ALA A 57 2.67 0.75 -22.20
CA ALA A 57 1.68 1.06 -21.17
C ALA A 57 1.53 -0.07 -20.13
N GLU A 58 1.65 -1.34 -20.53
CA GLU A 58 1.65 -2.47 -19.60
C GLU A 58 2.94 -2.56 -18.77
N ALA A 59 4.09 -2.30 -19.36
CA ALA A 59 5.39 -2.35 -18.69
C ALA A 59 5.51 -1.25 -17.63
N GLU A 60 5.10 -0.02 -17.94
CA GLU A 60 5.06 1.10 -16.97
C GLU A 60 4.19 0.76 -15.75
N ARG A 61 3.03 0.13 -15.98
CA ARG A 61 2.17 -0.38 -14.90
C ARG A 61 2.82 -1.50 -14.09
N GLY A 62 3.58 -2.37 -14.74
CA GLY A 62 4.34 -3.43 -14.08
C GLY A 62 5.40 -2.87 -13.14
N LEU A 63 6.20 -1.92 -13.62
CA LEU A 63 7.24 -1.24 -12.83
C LEU A 63 6.66 -0.55 -11.60
N GLU A 64 5.57 0.22 -11.75
CA GLU A 64 4.91 0.88 -10.62
C GLU A 64 4.39 -0.14 -9.58
N CYS A 65 3.87 -1.28 -10.05
CA CYS A 65 3.43 -2.36 -9.16
C CYS A 65 4.60 -3.00 -8.41
N ASP A 66 5.70 -3.28 -9.10
CA ASP A 66 6.89 -3.90 -8.53
C ASP A 66 7.56 -2.97 -7.50
N GLU A 67 7.66 -1.68 -7.80
CA GLU A 67 8.14 -0.66 -6.85
C GLU A 67 7.28 -0.60 -5.59
N ARG A 68 5.96 -0.66 -5.73
CA ARG A 68 5.04 -0.69 -4.58
C ARG A 68 5.18 -1.95 -3.74
N ILE A 69 5.43 -3.10 -4.37
CA ILE A 69 5.67 -4.37 -3.67
C ILE A 69 6.99 -4.30 -2.91
N GLU A 70 8.06 -3.83 -3.56
CA GLU A 70 9.38 -3.71 -2.96
C GLU A 70 9.40 -2.67 -1.82
N ALA A 71 8.70 -1.54 -1.97
CA ALA A 71 8.54 -0.56 -0.90
C ALA A 71 7.83 -1.16 0.34
N LYS A 72 6.76 -1.93 0.13
CA LYS A 72 6.09 -2.65 1.22
C LYS A 72 7.00 -3.69 1.88
N ARG A 73 7.78 -4.42 1.08
CA ARG A 73 8.74 -5.41 1.57
C ARG A 73 9.80 -4.75 2.46
N ARG A 74 10.39 -3.63 2.02
CA ARG A 74 11.36 -2.85 2.81
C ARG A 74 10.76 -2.30 4.09
N ALA A 75 9.50 -1.85 4.06
CA ALA A 75 8.81 -1.37 5.26
C ALA A 75 8.61 -2.50 6.27
N LEU A 76 8.27 -3.71 5.81
CA LEU A 76 8.16 -4.89 6.64
C LEU A 76 9.51 -5.32 7.23
N GLU A 77 10.56 -5.38 6.41
CA GLU A 77 11.92 -5.70 6.85
C GLU A 77 12.42 -4.69 7.91
N CYS A 78 12.19 -3.39 7.68
CA CYS A 78 12.45 -2.36 8.68
C CYS A 78 11.68 -2.60 9.97
N GLY A 79 10.38 -2.91 9.87
CA GLY A 79 9.51 -3.16 11.02
C GLY A 79 9.95 -4.36 11.86
N LEU A 80 10.30 -5.48 11.20
CA LEU A 80 10.78 -6.68 11.87
C LEU A 80 12.13 -6.45 12.56
N GLY A 81 13.03 -5.68 11.95
CA GLY A 81 14.30 -5.30 12.55
C GLY A 81 14.20 -4.24 13.66
N LEU A 82 13.00 -3.82 14.08
CA LEU A 82 12.85 -2.88 15.21
C LEU A 82 13.25 -3.52 16.53
N HIS A 83 12.93 -4.80 16.76
CA HIS A 83 13.32 -5.51 17.98
C HIS A 83 14.85 -5.55 18.12
N ASP A 84 15.55 -5.96 17.07
CA ASP A 84 17.01 -6.09 17.09
C ASP A 84 17.70 -4.73 17.23
N ARG A 85 17.16 -3.69 16.59
CA ARG A 85 17.64 -2.31 16.77
C ARG A 85 17.40 -1.79 18.18
N LEU A 86 16.26 -2.11 18.78
CA LEU A 86 15.94 -1.74 20.16
C LEU A 86 16.84 -2.48 21.15
N ALA A 87 17.02 -3.79 20.98
CA ALA A 87 17.93 -4.60 21.79
C ALA A 87 19.39 -4.11 21.68
N ALA A 88 19.83 -3.75 20.48
CA ALA A 88 21.16 -3.16 20.28
C ALA A 88 21.32 -1.79 20.95
N ALA A 89 20.27 -0.95 20.92
CA ALA A 89 20.29 0.39 21.51
C ALA A 89 20.22 0.37 23.05
N LEU A 90 19.43 -0.54 23.62
CA LEU A 90 19.26 -0.68 25.07
C LEU A 90 20.37 -1.53 25.72
N GLY A 91 21.14 -2.27 24.92
CA GLY A 91 22.09 -3.27 25.43
C GLY A 91 21.37 -4.53 25.93
N PRO A 92 22.09 -5.46 26.58
CA PRO A 92 21.49 -6.66 27.15
C PRO A 92 20.41 -6.25 28.16
N LEU A 93 19.16 -6.55 27.84
CA LEU A 93 18.08 -6.41 28.80
C LEU A 93 18.34 -7.40 29.95
N PRO A 94 18.11 -6.98 31.21
CA PRO A 94 18.17 -7.92 32.32
C PRO A 94 17.18 -9.06 32.07
N PRO A 95 17.52 -10.30 32.45
CA PRO A 95 16.62 -11.43 32.29
C PRO A 95 15.28 -11.14 32.99
N CYS A 96 14.20 -11.69 32.44
CA CYS A 96 12.82 -11.34 32.82
C CYS A 96 12.49 -11.61 34.31
N ASP A 97 13.36 -12.38 34.98
CA ASP A 97 13.32 -12.70 36.42
C ASP A 97 13.91 -11.59 37.33
N GLN A 98 14.55 -10.57 36.75
CA GLN A 98 15.09 -9.39 37.45
C GLN A 98 14.32 -8.10 37.17
N CYS A 99 13.29 -8.16 36.33
CA CYS A 99 12.37 -7.05 36.17
C CYS A 99 11.54 -6.90 37.45
N ASP A 100 11.41 -5.68 37.98
CA ASP A 100 10.41 -5.41 39.01
C ASP A 100 9.05 -5.94 38.53
N PRO A 101 8.26 -6.59 39.40
CA PRO A 101 6.96 -7.13 39.02
C PRO A 101 6.14 -6.02 38.34
N PRO A 102 5.46 -6.32 37.23
CA PRO A 102 4.72 -5.31 36.48
C PRO A 102 3.77 -4.57 37.42
N ASP A 103 3.59 -3.26 37.21
CA ASP A 103 2.82 -2.33 38.06
C ASP A 103 1.43 -2.86 38.49
N ARG A 104 0.84 -3.80 37.72
CA ARG A 104 -0.38 -4.52 38.07
C ARG A 104 -0.23 -5.48 39.27
N GLU A 105 0.88 -6.19 39.35
CA GLU A 105 1.19 -7.19 40.37
C GLU A 105 1.57 -6.51 41.69
N LEU A 106 2.40 -5.46 41.65
CA LEU A 106 2.66 -4.56 42.79
C LEU A 106 1.38 -3.95 43.35
N ARG A 107 0.43 -3.55 42.49
CA ARG A 107 -0.89 -3.07 42.92
C ARG A 107 -1.70 -4.17 43.61
N GLY A 108 -1.61 -5.41 43.14
CA GLY A 108 -2.26 -6.56 43.76
C GLY A 108 -1.75 -6.82 45.17
N GLU A 109 -0.43 -6.90 45.34
CA GLU A 109 0.21 -7.09 46.64
C GLU A 109 -0.11 -5.96 47.62
N ALA A 110 -0.07 -4.70 47.17
CA ALA A 110 -0.44 -3.56 47.98
C ALA A 110 -1.93 -3.56 48.40
N LEU A 111 -2.82 -4.13 47.57
CA LEU A 111 -4.23 -4.32 47.91
C LEU A 111 -4.40 -5.42 48.96
N PHE A 112 -3.74 -6.58 48.77
CA PHE A 112 -3.78 -7.68 49.72
C PHE A 112 -3.25 -7.28 51.10
N GLY A 113 -2.12 -6.57 51.17
CA GLY A 113 -1.58 -6.06 52.43
C GLY A 113 -2.54 -5.11 53.16
N ARG A 114 -3.31 -4.29 52.41
CA ARG A 114 -4.36 -3.43 53.01
C ARG A 114 -5.56 -4.23 53.53
N TRP A 115 -5.87 -5.37 52.91
CA TRP A 115 -6.95 -6.24 53.39
C TRP A 115 -6.55 -6.97 54.67
N GLU A 116 -5.33 -7.52 54.75
CA GLU A 116 -4.81 -8.10 56.00
C GLU A 116 -4.80 -7.10 57.14
N GLN A 117 -4.31 -5.87 56.91
CA GLN A 117 -4.30 -4.81 57.94
C GLN A 117 -5.70 -4.41 58.43
N ARG A 118 -6.74 -4.70 57.63
CA ARG A 118 -8.14 -4.45 57.97
C ARG A 118 -8.87 -5.72 58.45
N GLY A 119 -8.18 -6.86 58.54
CA GLY A 119 -8.73 -8.15 58.96
C GLY A 119 -9.71 -8.76 57.94
N LEU A 120 -9.53 -8.46 56.65
CA LEU A 120 -10.42 -8.85 55.55
C LEU A 120 -9.83 -9.99 54.68
N ALA A 121 -8.71 -10.58 55.12
CA ALA A 121 -8.00 -11.67 54.47
C ALA A 121 -8.21 -12.99 55.23
#